data_AF-A0A352DNE6-F1
#
_entry.id   AF-A0A352DNE6-F1
#
_cell.length_a   1.000
_cell.length_b   1.000
_cell.length_c   1.000
_cell.angle_alpha   90.00
_cell.angle_beta   90.00
_cell.angle_gamma   90.00
#
_symmetry.space_group_name_H-M   'P 1'
#
loop_
_entity.id
_entity.type
_entity.pdbx_description
1 polymer ?
#
loop_
_entity_poly.entity_id
_entity_poly.type
_entity_poly.pdbx_seq_one_letter_code
_entity_poly.pdbx_strand_id
1 'polypeptide(L)'
;ELAAEVKVGPKLELSLGWTAFDHLIGVDAFGGVCISGALTAHPDAKLLCIDGSVYLFLELGLSEDTKLGGFLKDHGWEARADVINSDNTPWQLNAHFENFKKVDACTYGNGKLSIHVKDADDKSIKQALIKVYDLSGNRIKTVSTDSTGKAEIGDLPLGSVKIEIKATGYKIFNDRQLIRSNQTTYCEAVLMVSRNDEGSSNETGTGSNYVTGTVKDAATGSLIDASFKVRKGYNAFGDAEVVAEGVSENGRYKVTLPVGYYTLVFSKDGYVDSKVNAVVKAASPTTKNVVISTELGGGGEDTGNGDSDVPSGNVNTAADMRVVLTWGVDPEDLDSHLLSTDFSGYHIYFSNMDVYRDGEKVANLDVDDTTSYGPETTTVFGFKDGEKLSYYVHDYTNRDVSGDYMSNSGAHVVVYSGSNEVASFNTPIGVEGNLWHVFDLNTTTGEITPVNTYSTIGEDDYDTYFINNN
;
A
#
# COMPACT_ATOMS: atom_id res chain seq x y z
N GLU A 1 -16.74 12.70 15.25
CA GLU A 1 -15.81 13.73 15.71
C GLU A 1 -16.20 14.15 17.12
N LEU A 2 -15.24 14.18 18.03
CA LEU A 2 -15.41 14.64 19.41
C LEU A 2 -14.44 15.80 19.63
N ALA A 3 -14.95 16.98 19.94
CA ALA A 3 -14.13 18.17 20.18
C ALA A 3 -14.28 18.64 21.63
N ALA A 4 -13.19 19.15 22.20
CA ALA A 4 -13.15 19.75 23.51
C ALA A 4 -12.19 20.94 23.53
N GLU A 5 -12.50 21.94 24.35
CA GLU A 5 -11.62 23.07 24.63
C GLU A 5 -11.56 23.36 26.13
N VAL A 6 -10.39 23.82 26.59
CA VAL A 6 -10.17 24.27 27.96
C VAL A 6 -9.44 25.61 27.90
N LYS A 7 -10.05 26.64 28.51
CA LYS A 7 -9.47 27.98 28.64
C LYS A 7 -8.97 28.17 30.08
N VAL A 8 -7.71 28.57 30.24
CA VAL A 8 -7.09 28.83 31.55
C VAL A 8 -6.41 30.19 31.54
N GLY A 9 -6.74 31.04 32.51
CA GLY A 9 -6.14 32.36 32.61
C GLY A 9 -6.65 33.17 33.80
N PRO A 10 -6.01 34.32 34.08
CA PRO A 10 -6.56 35.29 35.02
C PRO A 10 -7.85 35.93 34.48
N LYS A 11 -8.81 36.17 35.39
CA LYS A 11 -9.94 37.08 35.16
C LYS A 11 -9.63 38.40 35.87
N LEU A 12 -9.72 39.52 35.15
CA LEU A 12 -9.62 40.87 35.69
C LEU A 12 -10.98 41.54 35.57
N GLU A 13 -11.42 42.17 36.65
CA GLU A 13 -12.64 42.98 36.66
C GLU A 13 -12.28 44.42 37.03
N LEU A 14 -12.80 45.37 36.25
CA LEU A 14 -12.67 46.79 36.50
C LEU A 14 -14.06 47.41 36.52
N SER A 15 -14.43 48.07 37.62
CA SER A 15 -15.72 48.74 37.74
C SER A 15 -15.57 50.21 38.11
N LEU A 16 -16.50 51.01 37.61
CA LEU A 16 -16.60 52.45 37.84
C LEU A 16 -17.93 52.78 38.53
N GLY A 17 -17.85 53.61 39.56
CA GLY A 17 -19.00 54.14 40.29
C GLY A 17 -18.75 55.59 40.71
N TRP A 18 -19.82 56.30 41.11
CA TRP A 18 -19.73 57.67 41.62
C TRP A 18 -20.67 57.80 42.83
N THR A 19 -20.10 58.22 43.97
CA THR A 19 -20.71 58.64 45.26
C THR A 19 -22.00 57.94 45.71
N ALA A 20 -23.14 58.18 45.04
CA ALA A 20 -24.43 57.61 45.38
C ALA A 20 -24.72 56.25 44.69
N PHE A 21 -23.90 55.89 43.70
CA PHE A 21 -24.03 54.65 42.93
C PHE A 21 -22.65 54.01 42.72
N ASP A 22 -22.26 53.15 43.65
CA ASP A 22 -21.10 52.25 43.48
C ASP A 22 -21.40 51.18 42.41
N HIS A 23 -20.36 50.71 41.71
CA HIS A 23 -20.40 49.64 40.70
C HIS A 23 -21.48 49.83 39.62
N LEU A 24 -21.52 50.99 38.98
CA LEU A 24 -22.55 51.31 37.97
C LEU A 24 -22.31 50.56 36.65
N ILE A 25 -21.07 50.59 36.16
CA ILE A 25 -20.61 49.90 34.95
C ILE A 25 -19.27 49.22 35.24
N GLY A 26 -19.06 48.04 34.67
CA GLY A 26 -17.79 47.35 34.78
C GLY A 26 -17.50 46.50 33.56
N VAL A 27 -16.23 46.20 33.37
CA VAL A 27 -15.71 45.37 32.29
C VAL A 27 -14.99 44.19 32.93
N ASP A 28 -15.31 43.00 32.43
CA ASP A 28 -14.59 41.77 32.69
C ASP A 28 -13.64 41.48 31.52
N ALA A 29 -12.40 41.16 31.84
CA ALA A 29 -11.43 40.64 30.89
C ALA A 29 -10.98 39.25 31.36
N PHE A 30 -11.14 38.24 30.51
CA PHE A 30 -10.63 36.89 30.74
C PHE A 30 -9.67 36.55 29.60
N GLY A 31 -8.40 36.35 29.91
CA GLY A 31 -7.40 36.05 28.89
C GLY A 31 -6.35 35.12 29.43
N GLY A 32 -5.74 34.34 28.53
CA GLY A 32 -4.78 33.33 28.91
C GLY A 32 -4.49 32.37 27.76
N VAL A 33 -4.38 31.09 28.09
CA VAL A 33 -4.09 30.01 27.14
C VAL A 33 -5.34 29.16 26.96
N CYS A 34 -5.70 28.90 25.72
CA CYS A 34 -6.69 27.90 25.34
C CYS A 34 -5.95 26.66 24.81
N ILE A 35 -6.39 25.49 25.26
CA ILE A 35 -6.00 24.20 24.72
C ILE A 35 -7.27 23.60 24.11
N SER A 36 -7.25 23.34 22.81
CA SER A 36 -8.33 22.65 22.12
C SER A 36 -7.83 21.34 21.51
N GLY A 37 -8.74 20.38 21.41
CA GLY A 37 -8.48 19.07 20.84
C GLY A 37 -9.71 18.57 20.10
N ALA A 38 -9.53 18.08 18.88
CA ALA A 38 -10.54 17.35 18.13
C ALA A 38 -10.04 15.93 17.86
N LEU A 39 -10.92 14.95 18.07
CA LEU A 39 -10.66 13.54 17.83
C LEU A 39 -11.57 13.04 16.69
N THR A 40 -10.93 12.51 15.66
CA THR A 40 -11.57 11.95 14.48
C THR A 40 -11.15 10.50 14.33
N ALA A 41 -12.11 9.58 14.44
CA ALA A 41 -11.87 8.16 14.24
C ALA A 41 -12.15 7.79 12.78
N HIS A 42 -11.24 7.03 12.20
CA HIS A 42 -11.30 6.45 10.85
C HIS A 42 -11.27 4.91 10.97
N PRO A 43 -12.43 4.27 11.20
CA PRO A 43 -12.48 2.82 11.45
C PRO A 43 -12.01 1.97 10.27
N ASP A 44 -12.20 2.47 9.05
CA ASP A 44 -11.77 1.89 7.78
C ASP A 44 -10.24 1.77 7.68
N ALA A 45 -9.52 2.74 8.24
CA ALA A 45 -8.06 2.80 8.24
C ALA A 45 -7.43 2.30 9.55
N LYS A 46 -8.23 1.82 10.53
CA LYS A 46 -7.78 1.56 11.92
C LYS A 46 -6.96 2.75 12.50
N LEU A 47 -7.40 3.96 12.19
CA LEU A 47 -6.68 5.19 12.48
C LEU A 47 -7.50 6.11 13.39
N LEU A 48 -6.83 6.71 14.38
CA LEU A 48 -7.36 7.74 15.24
C LEU A 48 -6.55 9.02 15.07
N CYS A 49 -7.16 10.04 14.46
CA CYS A 49 -6.58 11.37 14.31
C CYS A 49 -6.93 12.25 15.51
N ILE A 50 -5.96 12.96 16.04
CA ILE A 50 -6.11 13.93 17.12
C ILE A 50 -5.46 15.25 16.68
N ASP A 51 -6.28 16.27 16.46
CA ASP A 51 -5.86 17.62 16.15
C ASP A 51 -5.83 18.44 17.44
N GLY A 52 -4.64 18.83 17.88
CA GLY A 52 -4.44 19.66 19.06
C GLY A 52 -4.01 21.07 18.70
N SER A 53 -4.59 22.07 19.35
CA SER A 53 -4.15 23.46 19.25
C SER A 53 -3.96 24.07 20.62
N VAL A 54 -2.90 24.87 20.77
CA VAL A 54 -2.65 25.71 21.95
C VAL A 54 -2.48 27.14 21.47
N TYR A 55 -3.32 28.06 21.95
CA TYR A 55 -3.28 29.47 21.52
C TYR A 55 -3.59 30.44 22.66
N LEU A 56 -3.20 31.69 22.48
CA LEU A 56 -3.60 32.78 23.38
C LEU A 56 -5.02 33.24 23.05
N PHE A 57 -5.80 33.52 24.07
CA PHE A 57 -7.15 34.06 23.91
C PHE A 57 -7.40 35.27 24.81
N LEU A 58 -8.36 36.10 24.44
CA LEU A 58 -8.85 37.24 25.23
C LEU A 58 -10.34 37.46 24.95
N GLU A 59 -11.13 37.32 26.00
CA GLU A 59 -12.56 37.63 26.03
C GLU A 59 -12.77 38.91 26.83
N LEU A 60 -13.54 39.84 26.28
CA LEU A 60 -14.00 41.03 27.00
C LEU A 60 -15.51 40.95 27.14
N GLY A 61 -16.03 41.33 28.31
CA GLY A 61 -17.46 41.44 28.53
C GLY A 61 -17.82 42.56 29.51
N LEU A 62 -19.11 42.88 29.60
CA LEU A 62 -19.60 43.70 30.71
C LEU A 62 -19.69 42.84 31.98
N SER A 63 -19.16 43.35 33.09
CA SER A 63 -19.24 42.66 34.40
C SER A 63 -20.69 42.58 34.85
N GLU A 64 -21.15 41.35 35.10
CA GLU A 64 -22.48 41.04 35.63
C GLU A 64 -22.67 41.53 37.06
N ASP A 65 -21.59 41.76 37.80
CA ASP A 65 -21.61 42.25 39.18
C ASP A 65 -21.84 43.77 39.28
N THR A 66 -21.98 44.45 38.15
CA THR A 66 -22.35 45.87 38.08
C THR A 66 -23.82 46.08 37.80
N LYS A 67 -24.36 47.24 38.16
CA LYS A 67 -25.80 47.55 37.99
C LYS A 67 -26.28 47.40 36.54
N LEU A 68 -25.47 47.85 35.58
CA LEU A 68 -25.79 47.68 34.16
C LEU A 68 -25.67 46.21 33.73
N GLY A 69 -24.59 45.51 34.10
CA GLY A 69 -24.41 44.11 33.73
C GLY A 69 -25.47 43.19 34.32
N GLY A 70 -25.81 43.37 35.60
CA GLY A 70 -26.89 42.65 36.27
C GLY A 70 -28.26 42.92 35.63
N PHE A 71 -28.56 44.17 35.28
CA PHE A 71 -29.78 44.50 34.54
C PHE A 71 -29.85 43.79 33.18
N LEU A 72 -28.75 43.78 32.41
CA LEU A 72 -28.69 43.08 31.12
C LEU A 72 -28.92 41.59 31.31
N LYS A 73 -28.23 40.97 32.27
CA LYS A 73 -28.38 39.55 32.61
C LYS A 73 -29.82 39.19 32.99
N ASP A 74 -30.46 39.99 33.85
CA ASP A 74 -31.85 39.77 34.28
C ASP A 74 -32.85 39.84 33.12
N HIS A 75 -32.50 40.53 32.03
CA HIS A 75 -33.30 40.62 30.81
C HIS A 75 -32.85 39.63 29.72
N GLY A 76 -31.90 38.74 30.02
CA GLY A 76 -31.38 37.74 29.08
C GLY A 76 -30.39 38.29 28.05
N TRP A 77 -29.76 39.43 28.31
CA TRP A 77 -28.75 40.04 27.45
C TRP A 77 -27.35 39.80 28.01
N GLU A 78 -26.44 39.36 27.15
CA GLU A 78 -25.03 39.18 27.46
C GLU A 78 -24.20 39.99 26.47
N ALA A 79 -23.29 40.81 26.97
CA ALA A 79 -22.39 41.62 26.16
C ALA A 79 -20.97 41.06 26.30
N ARG A 80 -20.58 40.20 25.36
CA ARG A 80 -19.22 39.62 25.27
C ARG A 80 -18.66 39.75 23.86
N ALA A 81 -17.34 39.81 23.78
CA ALA A 81 -16.58 39.80 22.54
C ALA A 81 -15.31 38.96 22.73
N ASP A 82 -15.12 37.99 21.84
CA ASP A 82 -13.86 37.27 21.68
C ASP A 82 -12.91 38.16 20.88
N VAL A 83 -12.04 38.89 21.58
CA VAL A 83 -11.12 39.84 20.95
C VAL A 83 -9.91 39.11 20.36
N ILE A 84 -9.43 38.08 21.06
CA ILE A 84 -8.37 37.20 20.58
C ILE A 84 -8.87 35.76 20.69
N ASN A 85 -8.86 35.02 19.58
CA ASN A 85 -9.31 33.64 19.45
C ASN A 85 -8.38 32.84 18.51
N SER A 86 -8.78 31.61 18.15
CA SER A 86 -8.00 30.73 17.27
C SER A 86 -7.64 31.35 15.92
N ASP A 87 -8.45 32.27 15.40
CA ASP A 87 -8.34 32.79 14.04
C ASP A 87 -7.44 34.02 13.96
N ASN A 88 -7.27 34.75 15.07
CA ASN A 88 -6.53 36.01 15.13
C ASN A 88 -5.51 36.10 16.28
N THR A 89 -5.21 34.97 16.94
CA THR A 89 -4.23 34.89 18.02
C THR A 89 -2.82 35.33 17.57
N PRO A 90 -2.09 36.11 18.39
CA PRO A 90 -0.71 36.47 18.09
C PRO A 90 0.26 35.28 18.23
N TRP A 91 -0.17 34.17 18.85
CA TRP A 91 0.62 32.95 18.99
C TRP A 91 -0.27 31.70 19.02
N GLN A 92 0.12 30.68 18.26
CA GLN A 92 -0.55 29.39 18.21
C GLN A 92 0.47 28.28 17.94
N LEU A 93 0.27 27.13 18.58
CA LEU A 93 0.95 25.88 18.28
C LEU A 93 -0.10 24.84 17.89
N ASN A 94 0.07 24.23 16.72
CA ASN A 94 -0.77 23.14 16.26
C ASN A 94 0.05 21.85 16.21
N ALA A 95 -0.59 20.72 16.52
CA ALA A 95 0.00 19.40 16.38
C ALA A 95 -1.07 18.38 15.96
N HIS A 96 -0.70 17.52 15.01
CA HIS A 96 -1.52 16.38 14.62
C HIS A 96 -0.91 15.10 15.20
N PHE A 97 -1.75 14.22 15.72
CA PHE A 97 -1.36 12.91 16.20
C PHE A 97 -2.22 11.84 15.56
N GLU A 98 -1.58 10.71 15.25
CA GLU A 98 -2.21 9.54 14.67
C GLU A 98 -1.91 8.34 15.56
N ASN A 99 -2.95 7.70 16.10
CA ASN A 99 -2.80 6.63 17.09
C ASN A 99 -1.80 7.01 18.21
N PHE A 100 -1.89 8.26 18.68
CA PHE A 100 -1.03 8.88 19.70
C PHE A 100 0.43 9.15 19.30
N LYS A 101 0.81 8.95 18.03
CA LYS A 101 2.12 9.35 17.49
C LYS A 101 2.00 10.69 16.77
N LYS A 102 2.85 11.67 17.10
CA LYS A 102 2.88 12.95 16.39
C LYS A 102 3.32 12.74 14.94
N VAL A 103 2.61 13.35 13.99
CA VAL A 103 2.96 13.36 12.56
C VAL A 103 2.96 14.80 12.01
N ASP A 104 3.74 15.06 10.97
CA ASP A 104 3.89 16.40 10.39
C ASP A 104 2.69 16.80 9.51
N ALA A 105 1.95 15.82 8.98
CA ALA A 105 0.72 16.00 8.23
C ALA A 105 -0.22 14.81 8.47
N CYS A 106 -1.53 15.05 8.43
CA CYS A 106 -2.54 13.99 8.48
C CYS A 106 -2.35 13.04 7.29
N THR A 107 -2.23 11.75 7.58
CA THR A 107 -2.01 10.65 6.63
C THR A 107 -3.32 10.05 6.13
N TYR A 108 -4.43 10.34 6.81
CA TYR A 108 -5.75 9.94 6.33
C TYR A 108 -6.04 10.64 5.01
N GLY A 109 -6.29 9.85 3.96
CA GLY A 109 -6.56 10.39 2.63
C GLY A 109 -5.31 10.79 1.85
N ASN A 110 -4.11 10.28 2.15
CA ASN A 110 -2.91 10.57 1.33
C ASN A 110 -2.46 9.41 0.43
N GLY A 111 -3.20 8.31 0.40
CA GLY A 111 -2.89 7.22 -0.49
C GLY A 111 -3.22 7.54 -1.94
N LYS A 112 -2.40 7.03 -2.85
CA LYS A 112 -2.62 7.12 -4.30
C LYS A 112 -2.76 5.73 -4.91
N LEU A 113 -3.46 5.67 -6.02
CA LEU A 113 -3.63 4.46 -6.82
C LEU A 113 -3.36 4.79 -8.28
N SER A 114 -2.48 4.01 -8.91
CA SER A 114 -2.19 4.08 -10.34
C SER A 114 -2.75 2.85 -11.03
N ILE A 115 -3.55 3.06 -12.07
CA ILE A 115 -4.19 1.99 -12.85
C ILE A 115 -3.89 2.19 -14.33
N HIS A 116 -3.44 1.14 -15.01
CA HIS A 116 -3.40 1.07 -16.47
C HIS A 116 -4.43 0.07 -16.97
N VAL A 117 -5.38 0.53 -17.78
CA VAL A 117 -6.42 -0.31 -18.38
C VAL A 117 -6.08 -0.59 -19.83
N LYS A 118 -5.98 -1.88 -20.16
CA LYS A 118 -5.74 -2.43 -21.49
C LYS A 118 -6.86 -3.40 -21.86
N ASP A 119 -6.96 -3.78 -23.13
CA ASP A 119 -7.71 -4.96 -23.53
C ASP A 119 -6.87 -6.22 -23.34
N ALA A 120 -7.46 -7.39 -23.58
CA ALA A 120 -6.80 -8.68 -23.41
C ALA A 120 -5.66 -8.94 -24.42
N ASP A 121 -5.44 -8.04 -25.39
CA ASP A 121 -4.36 -8.07 -26.37
C ASP A 121 -3.37 -6.91 -26.14
N ASP A 122 -3.31 -6.41 -24.90
CA ASP A 122 -2.40 -5.38 -24.40
C ASP A 122 -2.57 -3.96 -24.98
N LYS A 123 -3.67 -3.70 -25.69
CA LYS A 123 -3.93 -2.36 -26.21
C LYS A 123 -4.63 -1.49 -25.17
N SER A 124 -4.08 -0.32 -24.91
CA SER A 124 -4.64 0.63 -23.94
C SER A 124 -6.07 1.08 -24.25
N ILE A 125 -6.91 1.14 -23.21
CA ILE A 125 -8.31 1.55 -23.29
C ILE A 125 -8.47 2.94 -22.67
N LYS A 126 -8.72 3.94 -23.52
CA LYS A 126 -9.06 5.31 -23.09
C LYS A 126 -10.51 5.42 -22.63
N GLN A 127 -10.79 6.39 -21.76
CA GLN A 127 -12.13 6.69 -21.24
C GLN A 127 -12.83 5.49 -20.54
N ALA A 128 -12.05 4.52 -20.04
CA ALA A 128 -12.58 3.52 -19.13
C ALA A 128 -12.97 4.22 -17.82
N LEU A 129 -14.22 4.07 -17.40
CA LEU A 129 -14.76 4.68 -16.18
C LEU A 129 -14.34 3.83 -14.98
N ILE A 130 -13.53 4.42 -14.11
CA ILE A 130 -13.06 3.78 -12.87
C ILE A 130 -13.82 4.41 -11.70
N LYS A 131 -14.39 3.55 -10.85
CA LYS A 131 -15.04 3.97 -9.61
C LYS A 131 -14.39 3.28 -8.43
N VAL A 132 -14.08 4.06 -7.40
CA VAL A 132 -13.50 3.57 -6.15
C VAL A 132 -14.57 3.65 -5.07
N TYR A 133 -14.70 2.58 -4.30
CA TYR A 133 -15.66 2.43 -3.22
C TYR A 133 -14.94 2.02 -1.93
N ASP A 134 -15.48 2.42 -0.78
CA ASP A 134 -15.12 1.83 0.49
C ASP A 134 -15.65 0.37 0.58
N LEU A 135 -15.27 -0.36 1.62
CA LEU A 135 -15.74 -1.74 1.79
C LEU A 135 -17.25 -1.84 2.06
N SER A 136 -17.85 -0.78 2.61
CA SER A 136 -19.29 -0.64 2.88
C SER A 136 -20.13 -0.37 1.61
N GLY A 137 -19.47 -0.09 0.48
CA GLY A 137 -20.12 0.17 -0.81
C GLY A 137 -20.42 1.65 -1.09
N ASN A 138 -19.94 2.58 -0.26
CA ASN A 138 -20.04 4.01 -0.55
C ASN A 138 -18.98 4.40 -1.59
N ARG A 139 -19.40 5.18 -2.58
CA ARG A 139 -18.49 5.64 -3.64
C ARG A 139 -17.61 6.78 -3.14
N ILE A 140 -16.30 6.60 -3.23
CA ILE A 140 -15.27 7.58 -2.85
C ILE A 140 -14.95 8.48 -4.04
N LYS A 141 -14.58 7.90 -5.18
CA LYS A 141 -14.07 8.65 -6.34
C LYS A 141 -14.55 8.04 -7.66
N THR A 142 -14.55 8.86 -8.70
CA THR A 142 -14.83 8.43 -10.07
C THR A 142 -13.91 9.19 -11.00
N VAL A 143 -13.14 8.46 -11.81
CA VAL A 143 -12.21 9.00 -12.79
C VAL A 143 -12.38 8.26 -14.11
N SER A 144 -11.72 8.72 -15.17
CA SER A 144 -11.64 7.98 -16.41
C SER A 144 -10.21 7.92 -16.89
N THR A 145 -9.84 6.84 -17.57
CA THR A 145 -8.50 6.70 -18.14
C THR A 145 -8.24 7.73 -19.23
N ASP A 146 -6.99 8.18 -19.31
CA ASP A 146 -6.50 9.10 -20.32
C ASP A 146 -6.32 8.43 -21.71
N SER A 147 -5.70 9.14 -22.66
CA SER A 147 -5.44 8.62 -24.02
C SER A 147 -4.48 7.43 -24.06
N THR A 148 -3.68 7.23 -23.01
CA THR A 148 -2.73 6.12 -22.84
C THR A 148 -3.32 4.98 -22.02
N GLY A 149 -4.59 5.09 -21.61
CA GLY A 149 -5.27 4.10 -20.77
C GLY A 149 -4.91 4.17 -19.29
N LYS A 150 -4.19 5.20 -18.84
CA LYS A 150 -3.74 5.35 -17.46
C LYS A 150 -4.69 6.25 -16.64
N ALA A 151 -4.74 6.04 -15.34
CA ALA A 151 -5.42 6.91 -14.39
C ALA A 151 -4.67 6.94 -13.05
N GLU A 152 -4.41 8.15 -12.55
CA GLU A 152 -3.88 8.40 -11.21
C GLU A 152 -5.00 8.90 -10.30
N ILE A 153 -5.15 8.25 -9.14
CA ILE A 153 -6.23 8.51 -8.20
C ILE A 153 -5.62 8.79 -6.83
N GLY A 154 -5.48 10.07 -6.50
CA GLY A 154 -5.07 10.50 -5.15
C GLY A 154 -6.23 10.61 -4.18
N ASP A 155 -5.91 11.09 -2.99
CA ASP A 155 -6.86 11.39 -1.91
C ASP A 155 -7.70 10.19 -1.46
N LEU A 156 -7.10 9.00 -1.47
CA LEU A 156 -7.79 7.77 -1.10
C LEU A 156 -7.62 7.45 0.40
N PRO A 157 -8.68 7.01 1.09
CA PRO A 157 -8.58 6.56 2.47
C PRO A 157 -7.64 5.35 2.54
N LEU A 158 -6.93 5.24 3.67
CA LEU A 158 -6.02 4.12 3.90
C LEU A 158 -6.82 2.85 4.19
N GLY A 159 -6.24 1.70 3.87
CA GLY A 159 -6.91 0.41 4.00
C GLY A 159 -7.45 -0.10 2.66
N SER A 160 -8.26 -1.16 2.71
CA SER A 160 -8.77 -1.78 1.49
C SER A 160 -9.88 -0.94 0.83
N VAL A 161 -9.78 -0.74 -0.48
CA VAL A 161 -10.83 -0.17 -1.32
C VAL A 161 -11.28 -1.17 -2.39
N LYS A 162 -12.52 -1.03 -2.84
CA LYS A 162 -13.06 -1.78 -3.99
C LYS A 162 -13.02 -0.90 -5.23
N ILE A 163 -12.59 -1.47 -6.35
CA ILE A 163 -12.48 -0.78 -7.64
C ILE A 163 -13.43 -1.46 -8.63
N GLU A 164 -14.25 -0.67 -9.31
CA GLU A 164 -15.08 -1.10 -10.44
C GLU A 164 -14.62 -0.36 -11.70
N ILE A 165 -14.31 -1.10 -12.77
CA ILE A 165 -13.90 -0.52 -14.06
C ILE A 165 -14.91 -0.91 -15.15
N LYS A 166 -15.37 0.09 -15.89
CA LYS A 166 -16.34 -0.06 -16.99
C LYS A 166 -15.82 0.57 -18.26
N ALA A 167 -15.79 -0.19 -19.33
CA ALA A 167 -15.50 0.30 -20.68
C ALA A 167 -16.53 -0.26 -21.67
N THR A 168 -16.90 0.53 -22.68
CA THR A 168 -17.84 0.12 -23.72
C THR A 168 -17.31 -1.09 -24.47
N GLY A 169 -18.13 -2.14 -24.61
CA GLY A 169 -17.75 -3.38 -25.30
C GLY A 169 -17.07 -4.42 -24.41
N TYR A 170 -16.75 -4.08 -23.16
CA TYR A 170 -16.04 -4.99 -22.24
C TYR A 170 -16.93 -5.46 -21.09
N LYS A 171 -16.49 -6.54 -20.44
CA LYS A 171 -16.99 -7.03 -19.15
C LYS A 171 -16.57 -6.08 -18.03
N ILE A 172 -17.39 -5.99 -16.98
CA ILE A 172 -17.05 -5.20 -15.79
C ILE A 172 -15.90 -5.90 -15.08
N PHE A 173 -14.84 -5.16 -14.79
CA PHE A 173 -13.72 -5.61 -13.97
C PHE A 173 -13.91 -5.09 -12.55
N ASN A 174 -13.73 -5.97 -11.57
CA ASN A 174 -13.75 -5.60 -10.15
C ASN A 174 -12.47 -6.08 -9.50
N ASP A 175 -11.92 -5.24 -8.64
CA ASP A 175 -10.67 -5.49 -7.94
C ASP A 175 -10.73 -4.93 -6.51
N ARG A 176 -9.83 -5.39 -5.64
CA ARG A 176 -9.64 -4.90 -4.29
C ARG A 176 -8.16 -4.56 -4.10
N GLN A 177 -7.89 -3.34 -3.64
CA GLN A 177 -6.54 -2.84 -3.46
C GLN A 177 -6.35 -2.31 -2.03
N LEU A 178 -5.15 -2.48 -1.49
CA LEU A 178 -4.77 -1.94 -0.19
C LEU A 178 -4.05 -0.60 -0.40
N ILE A 179 -4.67 0.47 0.08
CA ILE A 179 -4.12 1.82 0.01
C ILE A 179 -3.29 2.09 1.27
N ARG A 180 -2.03 2.50 1.07
CA ARG A 180 -1.08 2.84 2.15
C ARG A 180 -0.77 4.34 2.17
N SER A 181 -0.31 4.79 3.33
CA SER A 181 -0.01 6.20 3.58
C SER A 181 1.13 6.70 2.70
N ASN A 182 0.97 7.90 2.15
CA ASN A 182 2.00 8.65 1.42
C ASN A 182 2.65 7.90 0.24
N GLN A 183 1.95 6.92 -0.33
CA GLN A 183 2.48 6.05 -1.37
C GLN A 183 1.47 5.86 -2.51
N THR A 184 2.01 5.61 -3.70
CA THR A 184 1.23 5.15 -4.85
C THR A 184 1.20 3.62 -4.85
N THR A 185 0.00 3.07 -4.77
CA THR A 185 -0.27 1.66 -5.04
C THR A 185 -0.39 1.49 -6.54
N TYR A 186 0.46 0.65 -7.14
CA TYR A 186 0.40 0.32 -8.56
C TYR A 186 -0.38 -0.97 -8.74
N CYS A 187 -1.45 -0.94 -9.52
CA CYS A 187 -2.17 -2.15 -9.92
C CYS A 187 -1.37 -2.93 -10.97
N GLU A 188 -1.47 -4.26 -10.95
CA GLU A 188 -1.20 -5.07 -12.15
C GLU A 188 -2.04 -4.51 -13.31
N ALA A 189 -1.49 -4.54 -14.53
CA ALA A 189 -2.21 -4.07 -15.72
C ALA A 189 -3.60 -4.70 -15.80
N VAL A 190 -4.65 -3.88 -15.85
CA VAL A 190 -6.03 -4.38 -15.96
C VAL A 190 -6.29 -4.77 -17.40
N LEU A 191 -6.34 -6.07 -17.66
CA LEU A 191 -6.68 -6.62 -18.98
C LEU A 191 -8.20 -6.85 -19.08
N MET A 192 -8.90 -5.94 -19.75
CA MET A 192 -10.36 -6.00 -19.91
C MET A 192 -10.74 -7.05 -20.95
N VAL A 193 -11.70 -7.91 -20.58
CA VAL A 193 -12.23 -8.97 -21.44
C VAL A 193 -13.42 -8.46 -22.25
N SER A 194 -13.43 -8.76 -23.55
CA SER A 194 -14.52 -8.42 -24.46
C SER A 194 -15.85 -9.06 -24.02
N ARG A 195 -16.95 -8.32 -24.12
CA ARG A 195 -18.30 -8.85 -23.85
C ARG A 195 -18.75 -9.82 -24.95
N ASN A 196 -18.24 -9.66 -26.16
CA ASN A 196 -18.61 -10.50 -27.30
C ASN A 196 -18.00 -11.91 -27.23
N ASP A 197 -17.06 -12.12 -26.31
CA ASP A 197 -16.39 -13.40 -26.09
C ASP A 197 -17.28 -14.34 -25.23
N GLU A 198 -18.42 -13.85 -24.73
CA GLU A 198 -19.41 -14.67 -24.04
C GLU A 198 -20.06 -15.67 -25.00
N GLY A 199 -19.90 -16.97 -24.70
CA GLY A 199 -20.46 -18.07 -25.49
C GLY A 199 -19.45 -18.81 -26.36
N SER A 200 -18.17 -18.43 -26.37
CA SER A 200 -17.08 -19.29 -26.86
C SER A 200 -17.03 -20.54 -25.99
N SER A 201 -17.53 -21.65 -26.53
CA SER A 201 -17.85 -22.89 -25.81
C SER A 201 -16.67 -23.51 -25.06
N ASN A 202 -16.92 -24.01 -23.84
CA ASN A 202 -16.02 -24.90 -23.07
C ASN A 202 -15.93 -26.33 -23.67
N GLU A 203 -16.15 -26.49 -24.97
CA GLU A 203 -16.10 -27.82 -25.59
C GLU A 203 -14.65 -28.29 -25.71
N THR A 204 -14.42 -29.56 -25.36
CA THR A 204 -13.12 -30.22 -25.16
C THR A 204 -12.31 -30.45 -26.46
N GLY A 205 -12.48 -29.62 -27.47
CA GLY A 205 -11.76 -29.68 -28.74
C GLY A 205 -11.23 -28.30 -29.14
N THR A 206 -9.91 -28.20 -29.38
CA THR A 206 -9.16 -27.14 -30.10
C THR A 206 -9.49 -25.65 -29.84
N GLY A 207 -10.37 -25.32 -28.90
CA GLY A 207 -10.86 -23.97 -28.60
C GLY A 207 -11.36 -23.80 -27.17
N SER A 208 -11.04 -24.73 -26.25
CA SER A 208 -11.38 -24.59 -24.83
C SER A 208 -10.52 -23.49 -24.19
N ASN A 209 -11.14 -22.60 -23.40
CA ASN A 209 -10.41 -21.59 -22.66
C ASN A 209 -9.84 -22.24 -21.39
N TYR A 210 -8.51 -22.22 -21.23
CA TYR A 210 -7.86 -22.82 -20.08
C TYR A 210 -6.75 -21.92 -19.54
N VAL A 211 -6.53 -22.04 -18.23
CA VAL A 211 -5.36 -21.50 -17.54
C VAL A 211 -4.38 -22.65 -17.35
N THR A 212 -3.11 -22.42 -17.69
CA THR A 212 -2.01 -23.35 -17.47
C THR A 212 -0.85 -22.66 -16.79
N GLY A 213 0.04 -23.44 -16.18
CA GLY A 213 1.29 -22.91 -15.68
C GLY A 213 2.06 -23.93 -14.89
N THR A 214 3.16 -23.46 -14.30
CA THR A 214 3.99 -24.22 -13.38
C THR A 214 3.86 -23.70 -11.95
N VAL A 215 4.11 -24.59 -10.99
CA VAL A 215 4.28 -24.27 -9.56
C VAL A 215 5.74 -24.53 -9.21
N LYS A 216 6.48 -23.47 -8.84
CA LYS A 216 7.89 -23.55 -8.41
C LYS A 216 8.00 -23.27 -6.91
N ASP A 217 8.98 -23.92 -6.28
CA ASP A 217 9.39 -23.66 -4.90
C ASP A 217 10.30 -22.42 -4.86
N ALA A 218 9.98 -21.44 -3.99
CA ALA A 218 10.72 -20.19 -3.90
C ALA A 218 12.11 -20.30 -3.26
N ALA A 219 12.47 -21.42 -2.63
CA ALA A 219 13.79 -21.61 -2.03
C ALA A 219 14.75 -22.36 -2.96
N THR A 220 14.22 -23.05 -3.98
CA THR A 220 15.00 -23.99 -4.80
C THR A 220 14.78 -23.85 -6.30
N GLY A 221 13.76 -23.09 -6.73
CA GLY A 221 13.37 -22.94 -8.13
C GLY A 221 12.76 -24.21 -8.74
N SER A 222 12.66 -25.29 -7.97
CA SER A 222 12.23 -26.60 -8.44
C SER A 222 10.72 -26.67 -8.64
N LEU A 223 10.29 -27.42 -9.66
CA LEU A 223 8.88 -27.73 -9.86
C LEU A 223 8.36 -28.61 -8.72
N ILE A 224 7.23 -28.22 -8.13
CA ILE A 224 6.63 -28.94 -7.00
C ILE A 224 5.12 -29.07 -7.17
N ASP A 225 4.55 -30.13 -6.59
CA ASP A 225 3.10 -30.30 -6.56
C ASP A 225 2.45 -29.53 -5.41
N ALA A 226 1.34 -28.84 -5.71
CA ALA A 226 0.49 -28.12 -4.75
C ALA A 226 -1.00 -28.25 -5.14
N SER A 227 -1.88 -28.15 -4.15
CA SER A 227 -3.32 -28.03 -4.39
C SER A 227 -3.67 -26.60 -4.81
N PHE A 228 -4.74 -26.41 -5.58
CA PHE A 228 -5.24 -25.09 -5.91
C PHE A 228 -6.77 -24.99 -5.89
N LYS A 229 -7.26 -23.80 -5.54
CA LYS A 229 -8.67 -23.41 -5.67
C LYS A 229 -8.78 -22.21 -6.59
N VAL A 230 -9.74 -22.24 -7.50
CA VAL A 230 -10.05 -21.13 -8.42
C VAL A 230 -11.26 -20.39 -7.91
N ARG A 231 -11.07 -19.11 -7.58
CA ARG A 231 -12.13 -18.20 -7.14
C ARG A 231 -12.53 -17.27 -8.27
N LYS A 232 -13.82 -16.98 -8.38
CA LYS A 232 -14.36 -16.04 -9.35
C LYS A 232 -14.11 -14.59 -8.93
N GLY A 233 -13.57 -13.79 -9.85
CA GLY A 233 -13.18 -12.39 -9.61
C GLY A 233 -11.66 -12.20 -9.61
N TYR A 234 -11.22 -10.96 -9.79
CA TYR A 234 -9.81 -10.57 -9.69
C TYR A 234 -9.48 -10.19 -8.25
N ASN A 235 -8.29 -10.57 -7.76
CA ASN A 235 -7.92 -10.48 -6.35
C ASN A 235 -9.03 -11.00 -5.41
N ALA A 236 -9.65 -12.11 -5.79
CA ALA A 236 -10.76 -12.74 -5.06
C ALA A 236 -10.23 -13.70 -3.98
N PHE A 237 -10.78 -13.60 -2.77
CA PHE A 237 -10.35 -14.38 -1.60
C PHE A 237 -11.51 -14.67 -0.64
N GLY A 238 -11.21 -15.36 0.48
CA GLY A 238 -12.15 -15.57 1.57
C GLY A 238 -13.41 -16.33 1.17
N ASP A 239 -14.55 -15.64 1.18
CA ASP A 239 -15.88 -16.16 0.86
C ASP A 239 -16.23 -16.12 -0.64
N ALA A 240 -15.35 -15.60 -1.50
CA ALA A 240 -15.58 -15.58 -2.94
C ALA A 240 -15.84 -16.98 -3.52
N GLU A 241 -16.79 -17.09 -4.45
CA GLU A 241 -17.23 -18.34 -5.07
C GLU A 241 -16.05 -19.16 -5.63
N VAL A 242 -15.87 -20.38 -5.12
CA VAL A 242 -14.92 -21.36 -5.68
C VAL A 242 -15.60 -22.07 -6.84
N VAL A 243 -15.04 -21.95 -8.04
CA VAL A 243 -15.62 -22.48 -9.29
C VAL A 243 -14.88 -23.69 -9.84
N ALA A 244 -13.65 -23.94 -9.37
CA ALA A 244 -12.85 -25.12 -9.69
C ALA A 244 -11.79 -25.35 -8.62
N GLU A 245 -11.28 -26.57 -8.53
CA GLU A 245 -10.17 -26.96 -7.67
C GLU A 245 -9.38 -28.08 -8.35
N GLY A 246 -8.14 -28.29 -7.92
CA GLY A 246 -7.29 -29.34 -8.46
C GLY A 246 -5.96 -29.43 -7.73
N VAL A 247 -5.07 -30.24 -8.30
CA VAL A 247 -3.68 -30.40 -7.82
C VAL A 247 -2.80 -30.34 -9.07
N SER A 248 -1.66 -29.69 -8.97
CA SER A 248 -0.66 -29.77 -10.03
C SER A 248 0.00 -31.16 -10.04
N GLU A 249 0.45 -31.60 -11.21
CA GLU A 249 1.19 -32.86 -11.38
C GLU A 249 2.56 -32.58 -12.01
N ASN A 250 3.63 -33.05 -11.38
CA ASN A 250 5.01 -32.71 -11.75
C ASN A 250 5.23 -31.19 -11.86
N GLY A 251 4.61 -30.45 -10.92
CA GLY A 251 4.59 -29.00 -10.83
C GLY A 251 3.91 -28.30 -12.00
N ARG A 252 3.04 -28.97 -12.76
CA ARG A 252 2.26 -28.37 -13.85
C ARG A 252 0.78 -28.48 -13.58
N TYR A 253 0.01 -27.45 -13.92
CA TYR A 253 -1.45 -27.47 -13.79
C TYR A 253 -2.14 -27.00 -15.07
N LYS A 254 -3.40 -27.44 -15.22
CA LYS A 254 -4.31 -27.00 -16.27
C LYS A 254 -5.73 -26.99 -15.72
N VAL A 255 -6.44 -25.88 -15.88
CA VAL A 255 -7.84 -25.74 -15.49
C VAL A 255 -8.64 -25.08 -16.62
N THR A 256 -9.77 -25.68 -17.00
CA THR A 256 -10.67 -25.11 -18.02
C THR A 256 -11.67 -24.19 -17.33
N LEU A 257 -11.75 -22.95 -17.77
CA LEU A 257 -12.59 -21.93 -17.15
C LEU A 257 -13.36 -21.17 -18.23
N PRO A 258 -14.60 -20.73 -17.97
CA PRO A 258 -15.27 -19.77 -18.83
C PRO A 258 -14.46 -18.47 -18.98
N VAL A 259 -14.77 -17.71 -20.04
CA VAL A 259 -14.20 -16.36 -20.25
C VAL A 259 -14.57 -15.43 -19.07
N GLY A 260 -13.57 -14.87 -18.41
CA GLY A 260 -13.76 -14.06 -17.21
C GLY A 260 -12.48 -13.78 -16.42
N TYR A 261 -12.68 -13.31 -15.19
CA TYR A 261 -11.62 -12.94 -14.24
C TYR A 261 -11.63 -13.92 -13.07
N TYR A 262 -10.45 -14.41 -12.69
CA TYR A 262 -10.29 -15.41 -11.64
C TYR A 262 -9.03 -15.16 -10.81
N THR A 263 -9.05 -15.65 -9.58
CA THR A 263 -7.86 -15.75 -8.72
C THR A 263 -7.65 -17.21 -8.37
N LEU A 264 -6.46 -17.73 -8.64
CA LEU A 264 -6.04 -19.07 -8.25
C LEU A 264 -5.26 -18.96 -6.94
N VAL A 265 -5.64 -19.75 -5.93
CA VAL A 265 -4.95 -19.84 -4.64
C VAL A 265 -4.29 -21.20 -4.56
N PHE A 266 -2.97 -21.24 -4.44
CA PHE A 266 -2.16 -22.45 -4.33
C PHE A 266 -1.76 -22.68 -2.87
N SER A 267 -1.90 -23.92 -2.42
CA SER A 267 -1.69 -24.33 -1.02
C SER A 267 -0.93 -25.66 -0.95
N LYS A 268 0.02 -25.74 -0.02
CA LYS A 268 0.81 -26.93 0.29
C LYS A 268 1.28 -26.88 1.75
N ASP A 269 1.23 -28.01 2.44
CA ASP A 269 1.69 -28.09 3.84
C ASP A 269 3.15 -27.64 3.98
N GLY A 270 3.42 -26.72 4.91
CA GLY A 270 4.73 -26.11 5.14
C GLY A 270 5.08 -24.96 4.19
N TYR A 271 4.11 -24.46 3.43
CA TYR A 271 4.24 -23.32 2.53
C TYR A 271 3.18 -22.27 2.83
N VAL A 272 3.53 -21.01 2.56
CA VAL A 272 2.59 -19.90 2.59
C VAL A 272 1.71 -19.96 1.34
N ASP A 273 0.39 -19.85 1.52
CA ASP A 273 -0.55 -19.79 0.40
C ASP A 273 -0.18 -18.66 -0.57
N SER A 274 -0.16 -18.94 -1.87
CA SER A 274 0.15 -17.94 -2.90
C SER A 274 -1.00 -17.76 -3.87
N LYS A 275 -1.17 -16.52 -4.35
CA LYS A 275 -2.29 -16.13 -5.22
C LYS A 275 -1.76 -15.67 -6.58
N VAL A 276 -2.44 -16.06 -7.65
CA VAL A 276 -2.22 -15.50 -8.99
C VAL A 276 -3.54 -15.14 -9.64
N ASN A 277 -3.59 -13.96 -10.28
CA ASN A 277 -4.75 -13.55 -11.05
C ASN A 277 -4.67 -14.09 -12.48
N ALA A 278 -5.80 -14.56 -12.99
CA ALA A 278 -5.94 -15.06 -14.34
C ALA A 278 -7.09 -14.36 -15.06
N VAL A 279 -6.76 -13.79 -16.22
CA VAL A 279 -7.72 -13.24 -17.18
C VAL A 279 -7.90 -14.28 -18.28
N VAL A 280 -9.07 -14.89 -18.35
CA VAL A 280 -9.40 -15.95 -19.31
C VAL A 280 -10.14 -15.33 -20.49
N LYS A 281 -9.54 -15.42 -21.67
CA LYS A 281 -10.09 -14.89 -22.93
C LYS A 281 -10.46 -16.00 -23.90
N ALA A 282 -11.27 -15.70 -24.91
CA ALA A 282 -11.75 -16.70 -25.85
C ALA A 282 -10.61 -17.27 -26.71
N ALA A 283 -10.56 -18.60 -26.85
CA ALA A 283 -9.68 -19.32 -27.79
C ALA A 283 -8.17 -19.01 -27.68
N SER A 284 -7.72 -18.49 -26.53
CA SER A 284 -6.32 -18.21 -26.26
C SER A 284 -5.97 -18.72 -24.85
N PRO A 285 -4.99 -19.62 -24.74
CA PRO A 285 -4.51 -20.09 -23.44
C PRO A 285 -3.95 -18.96 -22.59
N THR A 286 -4.30 -18.94 -21.31
CA THR A 286 -3.68 -18.04 -20.33
C THR A 286 -2.60 -18.82 -19.58
N THR A 287 -1.35 -18.37 -19.65
CA THR A 287 -0.26 -18.95 -18.85
C THR A 287 -0.03 -18.10 -17.60
N LYS A 288 -0.08 -18.72 -16.42
CA LYS A 288 0.23 -18.09 -15.13
C LYS A 288 1.10 -19.03 -14.31
N ASN A 289 2.40 -18.76 -14.28
CA ASN A 289 3.31 -19.46 -13.37
C ASN A 289 3.12 -18.92 -11.96
N VAL A 290 3.33 -19.77 -10.95
CA VAL A 290 3.26 -19.40 -9.54
C VAL A 290 4.51 -19.92 -8.84
N VAL A 291 4.99 -19.11 -7.89
CA VAL A 291 6.14 -19.41 -7.05
C VAL A 291 5.64 -19.36 -5.62
N ILE A 292 5.78 -20.45 -4.88
CA ILE A 292 5.27 -20.57 -3.51
C ILE A 292 6.43 -20.64 -2.51
N SER A 293 6.37 -19.84 -1.45
CA SER A 293 7.41 -19.82 -0.42
C SER A 293 7.12 -20.85 0.65
N THR A 294 8.16 -21.58 1.07
CA THR A 294 8.12 -22.31 2.35
C THR A 294 7.83 -21.33 3.49
N GLU A 295 7.18 -21.83 4.54
CA GLU A 295 7.17 -21.12 5.82
C GLU A 295 8.61 -20.93 6.31
N LEU A 296 8.92 -19.75 6.82
CA LEU A 296 10.27 -19.36 7.22
C LEU A 296 10.48 -19.50 8.74
N GLY A 297 11.73 -19.72 9.15
CA GLY A 297 12.10 -19.89 10.56
C GLY A 297 11.99 -18.60 11.40
N GLY A 298 11.95 -18.76 12.72
CA GLY A 298 12.04 -17.64 13.68
C GLY A 298 10.72 -16.98 14.13
N GLY A 299 9.55 -17.52 13.74
CA GLY A 299 8.25 -16.95 14.13
C GLY A 299 7.88 -17.19 15.61
N GLY A 300 7.78 -16.11 16.40
CA GLY A 300 6.84 -16.06 17.52
C GLY A 300 5.39 -16.30 17.05
N GLU A 301 4.48 -16.58 17.99
CA GLU A 301 3.10 -17.02 17.74
C GLU A 301 2.48 -16.42 16.47
N ASP A 302 2.01 -17.31 15.59
CA ASP A 302 1.07 -17.01 14.52
C ASP A 302 0.05 -15.98 15.02
N THR A 303 0.18 -14.73 14.59
CA THR A 303 -0.82 -13.70 14.90
C THR A 303 -2.11 -13.93 14.14
N GLY A 304 -2.25 -15.07 13.46
CA GLY A 304 -3.46 -15.52 12.84
C GLY A 304 -3.81 -14.55 11.73
N ASN A 305 -3.14 -14.67 10.59
CA ASN A 305 -3.74 -14.14 9.36
C ASN A 305 -4.85 -15.04 8.81
N GLY A 306 -5.42 -15.90 9.68
CA GLY A 306 -6.73 -16.48 9.49
C GLY A 306 -7.76 -15.36 9.35
N ASP A 307 -8.03 -15.00 8.09
CA ASP A 307 -9.12 -14.12 7.61
C ASP A 307 -8.83 -12.61 7.49
N SER A 308 -7.66 -12.10 7.88
CA SER A 308 -7.31 -10.67 7.66
C SER A 308 -6.38 -10.48 6.46
N ASP A 309 -6.92 -10.58 5.25
CA ASP A 309 -6.23 -10.56 3.94
C ASP A 309 -5.49 -9.25 3.55
N VAL A 310 -4.98 -8.50 4.52
CA VAL A 310 -4.30 -7.21 4.40
C VAL A 310 -2.86 -7.39 4.88
N PRO A 311 -1.86 -7.39 3.98
CA PRO A 311 -0.46 -7.51 4.37
C PRO A 311 -0.05 -6.39 5.33
N SER A 312 0.63 -6.75 6.42
CA SER A 312 0.97 -5.86 7.55
C SER A 312 1.78 -4.62 7.14
N GLY A 313 2.52 -4.70 6.03
CA GLY A 313 3.53 -3.72 5.65
C GLY A 313 4.82 -3.80 6.49
N ASN A 314 4.88 -4.74 7.44
CA ASN A 314 5.99 -4.87 8.37
C ASN A 314 6.51 -6.31 8.42
N VAL A 315 7.82 -6.46 8.37
CA VAL A 315 8.54 -7.72 8.64
C VAL A 315 8.59 -7.95 10.15
N ASN A 316 8.36 -9.18 10.58
CA ASN A 316 8.72 -9.60 11.93
C ASN A 316 10.23 -9.84 11.98
N THR A 317 10.98 -8.93 12.61
CA THR A 317 12.45 -8.96 12.61
C THR A 317 13.04 -10.08 13.47
N ALA A 318 12.20 -10.81 14.22
CA ALA A 318 12.58 -12.07 14.86
C ALA A 318 12.50 -13.29 13.93
N ALA A 319 11.82 -13.17 12.79
CA ALA A 319 11.69 -14.20 11.77
C ALA A 319 12.58 -13.90 10.55
N ASP A 320 12.84 -14.94 9.78
CA ASP A 320 13.49 -14.79 8.47
C ASP A 320 12.54 -14.11 7.47
N MET A 321 13.12 -13.51 6.44
CA MET A 321 12.40 -12.86 5.35
C MET A 321 12.79 -13.46 4.01
N ARG A 322 11.83 -13.63 3.10
CA ARG A 322 12.09 -13.96 1.70
C ARG A 322 11.45 -12.94 0.78
N VAL A 323 12.20 -12.49 -0.21
CA VAL A 323 11.71 -11.66 -1.31
C VAL A 323 11.67 -12.53 -2.56
N VAL A 324 10.52 -12.54 -3.24
CA VAL A 324 10.29 -13.29 -4.48
C VAL A 324 9.98 -12.30 -5.59
N LEU A 325 10.83 -12.24 -6.60
CA LEU A 325 10.64 -11.52 -7.85
C LEU A 325 10.18 -12.50 -8.92
N THR A 326 9.12 -12.14 -9.65
CA THR A 326 8.66 -12.83 -10.86
C THR A 326 8.37 -11.81 -11.94
N TRP A 327 8.41 -12.19 -13.21
CA TRP A 327 8.09 -11.30 -14.33
C TRP A 327 7.37 -12.05 -15.47
N GLY A 328 7.18 -11.36 -16.60
CA GLY A 328 6.60 -11.89 -17.82
C GLY A 328 7.62 -12.55 -18.73
N VAL A 329 7.30 -12.56 -20.02
CA VAL A 329 8.17 -13.17 -21.04
C VAL A 329 9.34 -12.26 -21.44
N ASP A 330 9.11 -10.96 -21.46
CA ASP A 330 10.03 -9.93 -21.94
C ASP A 330 10.11 -8.82 -20.88
N PRO A 331 11.31 -8.38 -20.47
CA PRO A 331 12.61 -8.94 -20.82
C PRO A 331 12.78 -10.39 -20.34
N GLU A 332 13.76 -11.09 -20.92
CA GLU A 332 14.03 -12.49 -20.55
C GLU A 332 14.57 -12.59 -19.12
N ASP A 333 15.37 -11.63 -18.68
CA ASP A 333 16.19 -11.69 -17.47
C ASP A 333 16.10 -10.40 -16.65
N LEU A 334 15.63 -10.51 -15.40
CA LEU A 334 15.56 -9.44 -14.41
C LEU A 334 16.27 -9.87 -13.13
N ASP A 335 17.34 -9.14 -12.77
CA ASP A 335 18.18 -9.41 -11.61
C ASP A 335 17.64 -8.77 -10.34
N SER A 336 17.67 -9.51 -9.24
CA SER A 336 17.39 -9.01 -7.89
C SER A 336 18.65 -8.61 -7.14
N HIS A 337 18.56 -7.46 -6.47
CA HIS A 337 19.68 -6.81 -5.81
C HIS A 337 19.26 -6.44 -4.39
N LEU A 338 19.86 -7.07 -3.39
CA LEU A 338 19.64 -6.72 -1.98
C LEU A 338 20.90 -6.09 -1.40
N LEU A 339 20.78 -4.83 -0.98
CA LEU A 339 21.84 -4.04 -0.40
C LEU A 339 21.64 -3.86 1.11
N SER A 340 22.73 -3.92 1.86
CA SER A 340 22.79 -3.65 3.31
C SER A 340 23.83 -2.57 3.62
N THR A 341 23.40 -1.52 4.32
CA THR A 341 24.20 -0.29 4.53
C THR A 341 25.02 -0.27 5.84
N ASP A 342 25.24 -1.39 6.54
CA ASP A 342 25.82 -1.37 7.91
C ASP A 342 27.16 -2.13 8.08
N PHE A 343 28.08 -1.56 8.87
CA PHE A 343 29.46 -1.90 9.36
C PHE A 343 30.42 -2.87 8.64
N SER A 344 29.98 -3.61 7.63
CA SER A 344 30.80 -4.19 6.56
C SER A 344 30.19 -3.97 5.17
N GLY A 345 28.91 -3.58 5.10
CA GLY A 345 28.11 -3.55 3.88
C GLY A 345 27.98 -4.94 3.27
N TYR A 346 26.85 -5.25 2.65
CA TYR A 346 26.86 -6.34 1.68
C TYR A 346 25.87 -6.06 0.56
N HIS A 347 26.08 -6.78 -0.53
CA HIS A 347 25.27 -6.72 -1.72
C HIS A 347 25.08 -8.16 -2.22
N ILE A 348 23.85 -8.66 -2.13
CA ILE A 348 23.45 -9.94 -2.71
C ILE A 348 22.95 -9.70 -4.13
N TYR A 349 23.53 -10.43 -5.08
CA TYR A 349 23.18 -10.47 -6.50
C TYR A 349 23.83 -11.71 -7.14
N PHE A 350 23.60 -11.97 -8.43
CA PHE A 350 24.04 -13.18 -9.13
C PHE A 350 25.53 -13.56 -8.91
N SER A 351 26.45 -12.58 -8.79
CA SER A 351 27.88 -12.88 -8.58
C SER A 351 28.29 -12.95 -7.10
N ASN A 352 27.43 -12.53 -6.16
CA ASN A 352 27.64 -12.65 -4.73
C ASN A 352 26.37 -13.19 -4.05
N MET A 353 26.12 -14.47 -4.26
CA MET A 353 24.87 -15.12 -3.88
C MET A 353 24.76 -15.44 -2.39
N ASP A 354 25.84 -15.34 -1.61
CA ASP A 354 25.86 -15.75 -0.21
C ASP A 354 26.64 -14.76 0.65
N VAL A 355 26.06 -14.35 1.78
CA VAL A 355 26.75 -13.55 2.79
C VAL A 355 26.74 -14.28 4.13
N TYR A 356 27.91 -14.31 4.76
CA TYR A 356 28.12 -14.93 6.07
C TYR A 356 28.60 -13.88 7.08
N ARG A 357 28.12 -13.99 8.31
CA ARG A 357 28.56 -13.20 9.47
C ARG A 357 28.88 -14.17 10.60
N ASP A 358 30.10 -14.07 11.14
CA ASP A 358 30.60 -14.96 12.21
C ASP A 358 30.47 -16.49 11.91
N GLY A 359 30.53 -16.85 10.62
CA GLY A 359 30.41 -18.24 10.16
C GLY A 359 28.97 -18.72 9.93
N GLU A 360 27.96 -17.89 10.20
CA GLU A 360 26.55 -18.17 9.93
C GLU A 360 26.08 -17.43 8.68
N LYS A 361 25.23 -18.08 7.87
CA LYS A 361 24.66 -17.47 6.65
C LYS A 361 23.57 -16.47 7.08
N VAL A 362 23.67 -15.23 6.62
CA VAL A 362 22.73 -14.14 6.98
C VAL A 362 21.90 -13.63 5.80
N ALA A 363 22.34 -13.87 4.57
CA ALA A 363 21.56 -13.60 3.38
C ALA A 363 22.00 -14.50 2.22
N ASN A 364 21.07 -14.83 1.33
CA ASN A 364 21.34 -15.62 0.14
C ASN A 364 20.37 -15.30 -1.01
N LEU A 365 20.89 -15.26 -2.23
CA LEU A 365 20.09 -15.41 -3.45
C LEU A 365 19.82 -16.91 -3.64
N ASP A 366 18.64 -17.38 -3.26
CA ASP A 366 18.29 -18.80 -3.30
C ASP A 366 18.10 -19.31 -4.74
N VAL A 367 17.54 -18.47 -5.61
CA VAL A 367 17.25 -18.77 -7.02
C VAL A 367 17.61 -17.56 -7.87
N ASP A 368 18.37 -17.84 -8.93
CA ASP A 368 18.85 -16.92 -9.96
C ASP A 368 18.37 -17.49 -11.31
N ASP A 369 17.16 -17.09 -11.75
CA ASP A 369 16.57 -17.57 -13.01
C ASP A 369 16.82 -16.55 -14.11
N THR A 370 17.76 -16.89 -14.99
CA THR A 370 18.20 -16.02 -16.10
C THR A 370 17.31 -16.11 -17.34
N THR A 371 16.07 -16.60 -17.16
CA THR A 371 15.11 -16.80 -18.25
C THR A 371 13.72 -16.29 -17.88
N SER A 372 12.89 -16.08 -18.90
CA SER A 372 11.54 -15.53 -18.76
C SER A 372 10.75 -16.13 -17.58
N TYR A 373 9.89 -15.32 -16.98
CA TYR A 373 9.00 -15.65 -15.86
C TYR A 373 9.66 -15.79 -14.49
N GLY A 374 10.98 -15.79 -14.41
CA GLY A 374 11.71 -15.99 -13.16
C GLY A 374 11.39 -17.34 -12.49
N PRO A 375 11.50 -17.44 -11.15
CA PRO A 375 11.73 -16.36 -10.21
C PRO A 375 13.20 -16.04 -9.93
N GLU A 376 13.43 -14.85 -9.39
CA GLU A 376 14.54 -14.64 -8.49
C GLU A 376 14.08 -14.54 -7.05
N THR A 377 14.83 -15.14 -6.13
CA THR A 377 14.42 -15.22 -4.74
C THR A 377 15.58 -14.98 -3.80
N THR A 378 15.44 -14.02 -2.90
CA THR A 378 16.45 -13.70 -1.89
C THR A 378 15.90 -13.95 -0.50
N THR A 379 16.63 -14.69 0.33
CA THR A 379 16.30 -14.92 1.75
C THR A 379 17.30 -14.20 2.65
N VAL A 380 16.78 -13.52 3.68
CA VAL A 380 17.55 -12.91 4.76
C VAL A 380 17.26 -13.67 6.04
N PHE A 381 18.33 -14.15 6.70
CA PHE A 381 18.27 -14.95 7.92
C PHE A 381 18.69 -14.11 9.10
N GLY A 382 17.84 -14.07 10.14
CA GLY A 382 18.15 -13.40 11.41
C GLY A 382 18.64 -11.95 11.26
N PHE A 383 17.70 -11.01 11.27
CA PHE A 383 18.03 -9.59 11.14
C PHE A 383 18.97 -9.09 12.25
N LYS A 384 19.94 -8.26 11.86
CA LYS A 384 20.70 -7.46 12.82
C LYS A 384 19.92 -6.17 13.11
N ASP A 385 19.77 -5.83 14.39
CA ASP A 385 19.17 -4.56 14.80
C ASP A 385 20.00 -3.38 14.27
N GLY A 386 19.30 -2.38 13.71
CA GLY A 386 19.89 -1.17 13.13
C GLY A 386 20.36 -1.29 11.67
N GLU A 387 20.25 -2.47 11.06
CA GLU A 387 20.53 -2.69 9.65
C GLU A 387 19.46 -2.02 8.77
N LYS A 388 19.88 -1.47 7.62
CA LYS A 388 18.93 -1.03 6.58
C LYS A 388 19.16 -1.87 5.35
N LEU A 389 18.07 -2.39 4.82
CA LEU A 389 18.09 -3.15 3.57
C LEU A 389 17.39 -2.38 2.47
N SER A 390 17.93 -2.40 1.26
CA SER A 390 17.33 -1.81 0.07
C SER A 390 17.24 -2.88 -1.01
N TYR A 391 16.05 -3.07 -1.60
CA TYR A 391 15.82 -4.05 -2.64
C TYR A 391 15.57 -3.40 -3.99
N TYR A 392 16.32 -3.84 -4.99
CA TYR A 392 16.27 -3.35 -6.36
C TYR A 392 16.03 -4.50 -7.33
N VAL A 393 15.47 -4.17 -8.49
CA VAL A 393 15.36 -5.03 -9.65
C VAL A 393 16.06 -4.35 -10.81
N HIS A 394 16.93 -5.07 -11.50
CA HIS A 394 17.66 -4.56 -12.65
C HIS A 394 17.31 -5.34 -13.92
N ASP A 395 17.09 -4.64 -15.02
CA ASP A 395 16.85 -5.23 -16.33
C ASP A 395 18.18 -5.63 -16.98
N TYR A 396 18.62 -6.85 -16.68
CA TYR A 396 19.87 -7.37 -17.21
C TYR A 396 19.83 -7.54 -18.73
N THR A 397 18.67 -7.94 -19.27
CA THR A 397 18.47 -8.13 -20.72
C THR A 397 18.67 -6.83 -21.48
N ASN A 398 18.20 -5.72 -20.94
CA ASN A 398 18.28 -4.40 -21.56
C ASN A 398 19.23 -3.43 -20.83
N ARG A 399 20.24 -3.95 -20.13
CA ARG A 399 21.19 -3.18 -19.31
C ARG A 399 21.89 -2.03 -20.02
N ASP A 400 22.08 -2.12 -21.34
CA ASP A 400 22.75 -1.08 -22.15
C ASP A 400 21.79 -0.09 -22.81
N VAL A 401 20.49 -0.20 -22.55
CA VAL A 401 19.45 0.57 -23.24
C VAL A 401 18.56 1.28 -22.24
N SER A 402 18.27 2.55 -22.50
CA SER A 402 17.21 3.27 -21.80
C SER A 402 15.90 3.11 -22.55
N GLY A 403 14.87 2.65 -21.85
CA GLY A 403 13.53 2.40 -22.39
C GLY A 403 12.57 1.99 -21.29
N ASP A 404 11.34 1.63 -21.66
CA ASP A 404 10.29 1.25 -20.72
C ASP A 404 10.07 -0.27 -20.62
N TYR A 405 11.03 -1.07 -21.11
CA TYR A 405 11.00 -2.54 -21.17
C TYR A 405 10.72 -3.16 -19.80
N MET A 406 11.57 -2.90 -18.81
CA MET A 406 11.39 -3.34 -17.43
C MET A 406 10.03 -2.94 -16.86
N SER A 407 9.53 -1.73 -17.16
CA SER A 407 8.26 -1.25 -16.64
C SER A 407 7.03 -1.96 -17.25
N ASN A 408 7.20 -2.58 -18.43
CA ASN A 408 6.20 -3.39 -19.11
C ASN A 408 6.39 -4.90 -18.88
N SER A 409 7.40 -5.30 -18.11
CA SER A 409 7.74 -6.71 -17.88
C SER A 409 6.67 -7.51 -17.14
N GLY A 410 5.78 -6.83 -16.42
CA GLY A 410 4.90 -7.48 -15.45
C GLY A 410 5.64 -7.93 -14.18
N ALA A 411 6.81 -7.34 -13.89
CA ALA A 411 7.55 -7.60 -12.67
C ALA A 411 6.68 -7.42 -11.42
N HIS A 412 6.72 -8.43 -10.57
CA HIS A 412 5.98 -8.51 -9.33
C HIS A 412 6.90 -9.00 -8.21
N VAL A 413 7.01 -8.20 -7.16
CA VAL A 413 7.81 -8.51 -5.97
C VAL A 413 6.89 -8.81 -4.80
N VAL A 414 7.09 -9.94 -4.14
CA VAL A 414 6.36 -10.35 -2.93
C VAL A 414 7.36 -10.54 -1.79
N VAL A 415 7.04 -9.99 -0.61
CA VAL A 415 7.86 -10.10 0.59
C VAL A 415 7.13 -10.96 1.62
N TYR A 416 7.78 -12.03 2.05
CA TYR A 416 7.33 -12.95 3.09
C TYR A 416 8.14 -12.75 4.37
N SER A 417 7.49 -12.88 5.53
CA SER A 417 8.13 -12.91 6.84
C SER A 417 7.49 -13.99 7.70
N GLY A 418 8.30 -14.96 8.14
CA GLY A 418 7.78 -16.18 8.78
C GLY A 418 6.81 -16.92 7.85
N SER A 419 5.56 -17.07 8.28
CA SER A 419 4.50 -17.76 7.52
C SER A 419 3.51 -16.80 6.82
N ASN A 420 3.87 -15.51 6.65
CA ASN A 420 2.95 -14.49 6.13
C ASN A 420 3.53 -13.73 4.93
N GLU A 421 2.69 -13.40 3.96
CA GLU A 421 2.94 -12.30 3.02
C GLU A 421 2.76 -10.95 3.75
N VAL A 422 3.79 -10.10 3.75
CA VAL A 422 3.78 -8.82 4.47
C VAL A 422 3.75 -7.60 3.54
N ALA A 423 4.22 -7.73 2.31
CA ALA A 423 4.13 -6.70 1.28
C ALA A 423 4.20 -7.29 -0.13
N SER A 424 3.68 -6.55 -1.11
CA SER A 424 3.80 -6.88 -2.51
C SER A 424 3.76 -5.62 -3.38
N PHE A 425 4.44 -5.67 -4.53
CA PHE A 425 4.73 -4.53 -5.38
C PHE A 425 4.55 -4.91 -6.84
N ASN A 426 3.84 -4.08 -7.60
CA ASN A 426 3.79 -4.17 -9.05
C ASN A 426 4.65 -3.05 -9.64
N THR A 427 5.29 -3.34 -10.76
CA THR A 427 5.96 -2.32 -11.57
C THR A 427 4.99 -1.20 -11.97
N PRO A 428 5.35 0.09 -11.81
CA PRO A 428 4.75 1.17 -12.58
C PRO A 428 4.85 0.86 -14.08
N ILE A 429 3.83 1.20 -14.88
CA ILE A 429 3.82 0.85 -16.31
C ILE A 429 4.22 2.05 -17.16
N GLY A 430 5.05 1.83 -18.18
CA GLY A 430 5.48 2.83 -19.15
C GLY A 430 6.35 3.93 -18.54
N VAL A 431 7.26 3.52 -17.66
CA VAL A 431 8.28 4.37 -17.02
C VAL A 431 9.64 3.97 -17.58
N GLU A 432 10.42 4.95 -18.03
CA GLU A 432 11.75 4.69 -18.57
C GLU A 432 12.76 4.40 -17.45
N GLY A 433 13.59 3.39 -17.64
CA GLY A 433 14.65 2.99 -16.71
C GLY A 433 14.95 1.50 -16.80
N ASN A 434 16.17 1.11 -16.44
CA ASN A 434 16.61 -0.27 -16.34
C ASN A 434 16.90 -0.70 -14.88
N LEU A 435 16.74 0.21 -13.92
CA LEU A 435 16.84 -0.10 -12.48
C LEU A 435 15.61 0.40 -11.73
N TRP A 436 14.95 -0.51 -11.01
CA TRP A 436 13.79 -0.24 -10.17
C TRP A 436 14.18 -0.39 -8.70
N HIS A 437 14.15 0.71 -7.94
CA HIS A 437 14.22 0.67 -6.49
C HIS A 437 12.84 0.38 -5.92
N VAL A 438 12.67 -0.83 -5.38
CA VAL A 438 11.36 -1.34 -4.97
C VAL A 438 10.99 -0.81 -3.60
N PHE A 439 11.80 -1.14 -2.58
CA PHE A 439 11.55 -0.78 -1.19
C PHE A 439 12.83 -0.69 -0.37
N ASP A 440 12.72 0.01 0.76
CA ASP A 440 13.67 0.00 1.86
C ASP A 440 13.05 -0.69 3.09
N LEU A 441 13.85 -1.41 3.86
CA LEU A 441 13.46 -2.04 5.12
C LEU A 441 14.33 -1.52 6.27
N ASN A 442 13.66 -1.00 7.30
CA ASN A 442 14.29 -0.66 8.58
C ASN A 442 14.18 -1.87 9.51
N THR A 443 15.29 -2.55 9.82
CA THR A 443 15.26 -3.78 10.61
C THR A 443 15.07 -3.55 12.11
N THR A 444 15.16 -2.31 12.59
CA THR A 444 14.80 -1.98 13.98
C THR A 444 13.28 -1.92 14.16
N THR A 445 12.56 -1.36 13.18
CA THR A 445 11.08 -1.25 13.26
C THR A 445 10.34 -2.36 12.51
N GLY A 446 11.02 -3.06 11.60
CA GLY A 446 10.42 -3.99 10.64
C GLY A 446 9.66 -3.29 9.51
N GLU A 447 9.67 -1.96 9.44
CA GLU A 447 8.88 -1.18 8.49
C GLU A 447 9.43 -1.29 7.07
N ILE A 448 8.59 -1.76 6.14
CA ILE A 448 8.86 -1.71 4.71
C ILE A 448 8.37 -0.37 4.17
N THR A 449 9.28 0.43 3.61
CA THR A 449 8.99 1.68 2.92
C THR A 449 9.06 1.47 1.41
N PRO A 450 7.92 1.33 0.72
CA PRO A 450 7.87 1.42 -0.74
C PRO A 450 8.57 2.68 -1.28
N VAL A 451 9.45 2.48 -2.26
CA VAL A 451 10.18 3.55 -2.95
C VAL A 451 9.63 3.75 -4.37
N ASN A 452 9.54 2.67 -5.15
CA ASN A 452 8.99 2.65 -6.51
C ASN A 452 9.57 3.73 -7.46
N THR A 453 10.89 3.86 -7.49
CA THR A 453 11.59 4.80 -8.38
C THR A 453 12.36 4.05 -9.46
N TYR A 454 12.42 4.66 -10.65
CA TYR A 454 13.15 4.14 -11.80
C TYR A 454 14.34 5.04 -12.08
N SER A 455 15.48 4.41 -12.38
CA SER A 455 16.66 5.09 -12.88
C SER A 455 17.24 4.31 -14.05
N THR A 456 18.18 4.94 -14.77
CA THR A 456 19.00 4.26 -15.78
C THR A 456 20.43 4.21 -15.28
N ILE A 457 21.01 3.01 -15.21
CA ILE A 457 22.41 2.78 -14.90
C ILE A 457 23.10 2.17 -16.12
N GLY A 458 24.33 2.59 -16.41
CA GLY A 458 25.15 1.97 -17.47
C GLY A 458 25.97 0.82 -16.91
N GLU A 459 26.40 -0.11 -17.77
CA GLU A 459 27.21 -1.29 -17.38
C GLU A 459 28.50 -0.89 -16.62
N ASP A 460 29.17 0.19 -17.04
CA ASP A 460 30.39 0.70 -16.38
C ASP A 460 30.14 1.29 -14.98
N ASP A 461 28.91 1.73 -14.71
CA ASP A 461 28.50 2.32 -13.43
C ASP A 461 27.77 1.31 -12.53
N TYR A 462 27.59 0.05 -12.97
CA TYR A 462 26.79 -0.94 -12.27
C TYR A 462 27.28 -1.21 -10.85
N ASP A 463 28.53 -1.66 -10.73
CA ASP A 463 29.16 -1.94 -9.44
C ASP A 463 29.31 -0.66 -8.61
N THR A 464 29.62 0.47 -9.27
CA THR A 464 29.86 1.73 -8.55
C THR A 464 28.56 2.36 -8.04
N TYR A 465 27.42 2.19 -8.74
CA TYR A 465 26.12 2.70 -8.32
C TYR A 465 25.69 2.06 -7.01
N PHE A 466 25.76 0.72 -6.93
CA PHE A 466 25.41 -0.01 -5.73
C PHE A 466 26.41 0.22 -4.59
N ILE A 467 27.70 0.40 -4.88
CA ILE A 467 28.70 0.78 -3.87
C ILE A 467 28.46 2.19 -3.31
N ASN A 468 28.15 3.17 -4.17
CA ASN A 468 28.00 4.57 -3.77
C ASN A 468 26.66 4.87 -3.09
N ASN A 469 25.65 4.04 -3.35
CA ASN A 469 24.32 4.14 -2.73
C ASN A 469 24.12 3.13 -1.59
N ASN A 470 25.17 2.39 -1.19
CA ASN A 470 25.21 1.59 0.04
C ASN A 470 25.66 2.42 1.25
#